data_AF-A0A933EFH8-F1
#
_entry.id   AF-A0A933EFH8-F1
#
_cell.length_a   1.000
_cell.length_b   1.000
_cell.length_c   1.000
_cell.angle_alpha   90.00
_cell.angle_beta   90.00
_cell.angle_gamma   90.00
#
_symmetry.space_group_name_H-M   'P 1'
#
loop_
_entity.id
_entity.type
_entity.pdbx_description
1 polymer ?
#
loop_
_entity_poly.entity_id
_entity_poly.type
_entity_poly.pdbx_seq_one_letter_code
_entity_poly.pdbx_strand_id
1 'polypeptide(L)'
;MFEPKVLAFCCNWCSYAGADLAGVSRTQYAHNARIIRTMCSGRIEPRFVLEGFLHKADGVLVLGCHLGDCHYTTGNYQAMNRMKVTRKLLEYAGIDSRRLALDWVSASEGSRFAELITGFVKQVKQLGPLGSVEEMSARELELALKAARAATETERLRWVTSKQAEFTDKGNIYGEVFTEHEINRMLEGVVADEVNVSKITLLLQEGPLSVKELAARTGLSPRSVLRYIAMLRRKQQVDLHSVRETSPLYVARAGGQ
;
A
#
# COMPACT_ATOMS: atom_id res chain seq x y z
N MET A 1 25.15 -4.76 -13.26
CA MET A 1 24.89 -3.89 -12.10
C MET A 1 23.38 -3.66 -12.03
N PHE A 2 22.77 -3.77 -10.85
CA PHE A 2 21.32 -3.53 -10.68
C PHE A 2 21.00 -2.05 -10.87
N GLU A 3 20.03 -1.74 -11.72
CA GLU A 3 19.48 -0.40 -11.91
C GLU A 3 18.00 -0.43 -11.49
N PRO A 4 17.63 0.23 -10.39
CA PRO A 4 16.28 0.15 -9.85
C PRO A 4 15.27 0.86 -10.75
N LYS A 5 14.07 0.31 -10.86
CA LYS A 5 12.93 0.96 -11.53
C LYS A 5 12.13 1.75 -10.51
N VAL A 6 12.17 3.08 -10.61
CA VAL A 6 11.42 3.96 -9.70
C VAL A 6 10.21 4.56 -10.40
N LEU A 7 9.04 4.41 -9.80
CA LEU A 7 7.82 5.09 -10.23
C LEU A 7 7.62 6.34 -9.35
N ALA A 8 7.50 7.52 -9.97
CA ALA A 8 7.32 8.78 -9.26
C ALA A 8 5.97 9.40 -9.59
N PHE A 9 5.11 9.61 -8.60
CA PHE A 9 3.87 10.38 -8.76
C PHE A 9 4.13 11.84 -8.38
N CYS A 10 3.96 12.76 -9.34
CA CYS A 10 4.18 14.19 -9.10
C CYS A 10 2.87 14.97 -9.25
N CYS A 11 2.57 15.82 -8.27
CA CYS A 11 1.50 16.80 -8.40
C CYS A 11 1.83 17.85 -9.48
N ASN A 12 0.82 18.25 -10.25
CA ASN A 12 0.94 19.15 -11.39
C ASN A 12 1.49 20.52 -11.00
N TRP A 13 1.01 21.06 -9.88
CA TRP A 13 1.22 22.47 -9.53
C TRP A 13 2.61 22.77 -8.96
N CYS A 14 3.19 21.84 -8.19
CA CYS A 14 4.46 22.07 -7.51
C CYS A 14 5.53 21.10 -7.99
N SER A 15 5.47 19.83 -7.59
CA SER A 15 6.54 18.86 -7.88
C SER A 15 6.78 18.61 -9.38
N TYR A 16 5.75 18.60 -10.22
CA TYR A 16 5.93 18.44 -11.67
C TYR A 16 6.58 19.69 -12.28
N ALA A 17 6.17 20.89 -11.85
CA ALA A 17 6.84 22.14 -12.23
C ALA A 17 8.29 22.22 -11.70
N GLY A 18 8.56 21.67 -10.51
CA GLY A 18 9.91 21.51 -9.99
C GLY A 18 10.76 20.57 -10.85
N ALA A 19 10.17 19.51 -11.40
CA ALA A 19 10.81 18.64 -12.38
C ALA A 19 11.13 19.39 -13.68
N ASP A 20 10.18 20.20 -14.19
CA ASP A 20 10.39 21.04 -15.37
C ASP A 20 11.51 22.06 -15.13
N LEU A 21 11.55 22.70 -13.95
CA LEU A 21 12.62 23.62 -13.58
C LEU A 21 13.98 22.91 -13.51
N ALA A 22 14.05 21.70 -12.94
CA ALA A 22 15.29 20.92 -12.94
C ALA A 22 15.79 20.66 -14.38
N GLY A 23 14.87 20.38 -15.32
CA GLY A 23 15.17 20.24 -16.73
C GLY A 23 15.67 21.53 -17.39
N VAL A 24 14.97 22.65 -17.18
CA VAL A 24 15.36 23.99 -17.70
C VAL A 24 16.72 24.41 -17.16
N SER A 25 16.98 24.19 -15.87
CA SER A 25 18.26 24.47 -15.20
C SER A 25 19.35 23.47 -15.55
N ARG A 26 19.05 22.42 -16.34
CA ARG A 26 19.98 21.35 -16.70
C ARG A 26 20.58 20.61 -15.49
N THR A 27 19.88 20.62 -14.36
CA THR A 27 20.29 19.93 -13.14
C THR A 27 20.22 18.42 -13.39
N GLN A 28 21.35 17.74 -13.29
CA GLN A 28 21.42 16.30 -13.50
C GLN A 28 20.89 15.54 -12.28
N TYR A 29 20.17 14.46 -12.53
CA TYR A 29 19.68 13.53 -11.51
C TYR A 29 19.59 12.12 -12.08
N ALA A 30 19.31 11.13 -11.24
CA ALA A 30 19.21 9.74 -11.67
C ALA A 30 18.13 9.52 -12.75
N HIS A 31 18.49 8.86 -13.86
CA HIS A 31 17.61 8.62 -15.01
C HIS A 31 16.57 7.49 -14.83
N ASN A 32 16.55 6.88 -13.65
CA ASN A 32 15.81 5.65 -13.32
C ASN A 32 14.37 5.88 -12.87
N ALA A 33 13.99 7.13 -12.61
CA ALA A 33 12.63 7.49 -12.25
C ALA A 33 11.76 7.71 -13.51
N ARG A 34 10.51 7.26 -13.45
CA ARG A 34 9.47 7.55 -14.44
C ARG A 34 8.32 8.28 -13.77
N ILE A 35 8.04 9.49 -14.26
CA ILE A 35 7.06 10.39 -13.64
C ILE A 35 5.67 10.11 -14.20
N ILE A 36 4.70 9.89 -13.32
CA ILE A 36 3.27 9.99 -13.62
C ILE A 36 2.77 11.30 -13.04
N ARG A 37 2.25 12.17 -13.92
CA ARG A 37 1.63 13.43 -13.51
C ARG A 37 0.23 13.18 -12.95
N THR A 38 -0.07 13.80 -11.81
CA THR A 38 -1.41 13.88 -11.25
C THR A 38 -1.72 15.31 -10.85
N MET A 39 -2.99 15.71 -10.74
CA MET A 39 -3.31 17.08 -10.38
C MET A 39 -2.89 17.42 -8.94
N CYS A 40 -3.00 16.46 -8.02
CA CYS A 40 -2.66 16.61 -6.61
C CYS A 40 -2.06 15.32 -6.07
N SER A 41 -1.12 15.40 -5.12
CA SER A 41 -0.67 14.23 -4.36
C SER A 41 -1.82 13.55 -3.61
N GLY A 42 -2.86 14.31 -3.23
CA GLY A 42 -4.10 13.77 -2.67
C GLY A 42 -4.88 12.85 -3.61
N ARG A 43 -4.54 12.80 -4.91
CA ARG A 43 -5.11 11.80 -5.83
C ARG A 43 -4.55 10.40 -5.57
N ILE A 44 -3.36 10.31 -4.97
CA ILE A 44 -2.63 9.06 -4.82
C ILE A 44 -3.24 8.24 -3.67
N GLU A 45 -3.85 7.13 -4.04
CA GLU A 45 -4.41 6.13 -3.13
C GLU A 45 -3.40 5.00 -2.91
N PRO A 46 -3.48 4.27 -1.77
CA PRO A 46 -2.63 3.12 -1.50
C PRO A 46 -2.60 2.08 -2.65
N ARG A 47 -3.73 1.87 -3.34
CA ARG A 47 -3.81 0.93 -4.46
C ARG A 47 -2.84 1.27 -5.59
N PHE A 48 -2.61 2.55 -5.90
CA PHE A 48 -1.72 2.93 -7.01
C PHE A 48 -0.27 2.61 -6.71
N VAL A 49 0.11 2.75 -5.44
CA VAL A 49 1.44 2.37 -4.97
C VAL A 49 1.63 0.85 -5.10
N LEU A 50 0.65 0.07 -4.64
CA LEU A 50 0.68 -1.39 -4.70
C LEU A 50 0.65 -1.92 -6.14
N GLU A 51 -0.10 -1.27 -7.03
CA GLU A 51 -0.07 -1.55 -8.47
C GLU A 51 1.31 -1.28 -9.08
N GLY A 52 1.99 -0.20 -8.67
CA GLY A 52 3.36 0.06 -9.08
C GLY A 52 4.30 -1.11 -8.76
N PHE A 53 4.21 -1.65 -7.55
CA PHE A 53 5.01 -2.83 -7.14
C PHE A 53 4.60 -4.11 -7.88
N LEU A 54 3.29 -4.34 -8.11
CA LEU A 54 2.80 -5.46 -8.93
C LEU A 54 3.36 -5.40 -10.36
N HIS A 55 3.49 -4.20 -10.91
CA HIS A 55 4.13 -3.92 -12.18
C HIS A 55 5.66 -3.80 -12.12
N LYS A 56 6.28 -4.40 -11.09
CA LYS A 56 7.74 -4.57 -10.95
C LYS A 56 8.52 -3.25 -10.80
N ALA A 57 7.92 -2.22 -10.19
CA ALA A 57 8.69 -1.11 -9.64
C ALA A 57 9.49 -1.58 -8.41
N ASP A 58 10.74 -1.16 -8.29
CA ASP A 58 11.58 -1.44 -7.12
C ASP A 58 11.38 -0.42 -6.00
N GLY A 59 10.85 0.75 -6.34
CA GLY A 59 10.45 1.80 -5.41
C GLY A 59 9.40 2.73 -6.00
N VAL A 60 8.57 3.29 -5.12
CA VAL A 60 7.54 4.27 -5.46
C VAL A 60 7.78 5.55 -4.68
N LEU A 61 7.85 6.67 -5.38
CA LEU A 61 8.01 7.99 -4.79
C LEU A 61 6.74 8.81 -5.06
N VAL A 62 6.22 9.49 -4.05
CA VAL A 62 5.13 10.44 -4.19
C VAL A 62 5.65 11.82 -3.83
N LEU A 63 5.49 12.78 -4.72
CA LEU A 63 5.89 14.17 -4.52
C LEU A 63 4.66 15.09 -4.59
N GLY A 64 4.58 16.01 -3.64
CA GLY A 64 3.50 16.99 -3.55
C GLY A 64 4.01 18.40 -3.25
N CYS A 65 3.08 19.35 -3.16
CA CYS A 65 3.37 20.68 -2.61
C CYS A 65 3.69 20.59 -1.12
N HIS A 66 4.49 21.54 -0.60
CA HIS A 66 4.69 21.72 0.83
C HIS A 66 3.35 21.81 1.59
N LEU A 67 3.35 21.34 2.83
CA LEU A 67 2.17 21.39 3.69
C LEU A 67 1.80 22.87 3.95
N GLY A 68 0.55 23.22 3.69
CA GLY A 68 0.08 24.62 3.68
C GLY A 68 -0.05 25.22 2.27
N ASP A 69 0.78 24.79 1.32
CA ASP A 69 0.84 25.34 -0.05
C ASP A 69 0.07 24.50 -1.08
N CYS A 70 -0.82 23.64 -0.61
CA CYS A 70 -1.59 22.79 -1.53
C CYS A 70 -2.52 23.66 -2.38
N HIS A 71 -2.42 23.53 -3.70
CA HIS A 71 -3.36 24.19 -4.63
C HIS A 71 -4.83 23.82 -4.35
N TYR A 72 -5.07 22.63 -3.81
CA TYR A 72 -6.41 22.16 -3.40
C TYR A 72 -6.58 22.15 -1.87
N THR A 73 -5.87 23.04 -1.18
CA THR A 73 -5.93 23.31 0.27
C THR A 73 -5.44 22.17 1.16
N THR A 74 -6.07 21.00 1.12
CA THR A 74 -5.82 19.90 2.09
C THR A 74 -5.39 18.57 1.46
N GLY A 75 -5.29 18.51 0.13
CA GLY A 75 -5.02 17.26 -0.58
C GLY A 75 -3.70 16.57 -0.18
N ASN A 76 -2.64 17.35 0.09
CA ASN A 76 -1.35 16.80 0.54
C ASN A 76 -1.39 16.25 1.97
N TYR A 77 -2.21 16.81 2.87
CA TYR A 77 -2.45 16.23 4.20
C TYR A 77 -3.13 14.85 4.11
N GLN A 78 -4.11 14.70 3.20
CA GLN A 78 -4.71 13.38 2.93
C GLN A 78 -3.69 12.39 2.36
N ALA A 79 -2.83 12.84 1.45
CA ALA A 79 -1.75 12.01 0.91
C ALA A 79 -0.81 11.53 2.02
N MET A 80 -0.44 12.42 2.96
CA MET A 80 0.40 12.06 4.10
C MET A 80 -0.20 10.92 4.94
N ASN A 81 -1.48 11.04 5.32
CA ASN A 81 -2.16 9.99 6.09
C ASN A 81 -2.27 8.67 5.31
N ARG A 82 -2.66 8.75 4.03
CA ARG A 82 -2.75 7.56 3.17
C ARG A 82 -1.40 6.86 3.02
N MET A 83 -0.32 7.61 2.79
CA MET A 83 1.02 7.01 2.64
C MET A 83 1.55 6.42 3.95
N LYS A 84 1.19 6.98 5.13
CA LYS A 84 1.45 6.34 6.42
C LYS A 84 0.81 4.94 6.48
N VAL A 85 -0.46 4.81 6.10
CA VAL A 85 -1.15 3.50 6.05
C VAL A 85 -0.55 2.58 4.98
N THR A 86 -0.19 3.11 3.81
CA THR A 86 0.45 2.31 2.76
C THR A 86 1.78 1.71 3.22
N ARG A 87 2.60 2.44 3.99
CA ARG A 87 3.84 1.89 4.57
C ARG A 87 3.55 0.71 5.50
N LYS A 88 2.50 0.81 6.33
CA LYS A 88 2.05 -0.29 7.20
C LYS A 88 1.56 -1.50 6.40
N LEU A 89 0.84 -1.27 5.30
CA LEU A 89 0.43 -2.34 4.39
C LEU A 89 1.64 -3.06 3.77
N LEU A 90 2.68 -2.32 3.36
CA LEU A 90 3.91 -2.90 2.84
C LEU A 90 4.66 -3.71 3.90
N GLU A 91 4.83 -3.16 5.11
CA GLU A 91 5.43 -3.86 6.26
C GLU A 91 4.70 -5.18 6.53
N TYR A 92 3.37 -5.15 6.55
CA TYR A 92 2.56 -6.35 6.77
C TYR A 92 2.66 -7.37 5.62
N ALA A 93 2.84 -6.89 4.39
CA ALA A 93 3.09 -7.73 3.22
C ALA A 93 4.53 -8.29 3.17
N GLY A 94 5.39 -7.94 4.13
CA GLY A 94 6.80 -8.36 4.16
C GLY A 94 7.70 -7.56 3.22
N ILE A 95 7.24 -6.39 2.76
CA ILE A 95 7.98 -5.52 1.85
C ILE A 95 8.57 -4.36 2.63
N ASP A 96 9.85 -4.07 2.38
CA ASP A 96 10.53 -2.98 3.08
C ASP A 96 9.84 -1.62 2.78
N SER A 97 9.32 -0.97 3.82
CA SER A 97 8.58 0.29 3.68
C SER A 97 9.46 1.44 3.18
N ARG A 98 10.80 1.33 3.23
CA ARG A 98 11.74 2.28 2.60
C ARG A 98 11.67 2.26 1.08
N ARG A 99 10.99 1.28 0.46
CA ARG A 99 10.66 1.30 -0.97
C ARG A 99 9.53 2.27 -1.31
N LEU A 100 8.86 2.88 -0.32
CA LEU A 100 7.88 3.94 -0.51
C LEU A 100 8.33 5.22 0.19
N ALA A 101 8.44 6.31 -0.57
CA ALA A 101 8.71 7.64 -0.03
C ALA A 101 7.61 8.64 -0.40
N LEU A 102 7.39 9.59 0.50
CA LEU A 102 6.56 10.77 0.29
C LEU A 102 7.38 11.98 0.72
N ASP A 103 7.53 12.96 -0.16
CA ASP A 103 8.23 14.21 0.13
C ASP A 103 7.58 15.40 -0.59
N TRP A 104 8.05 16.60 -0.27
CA TRP A 104 7.45 17.86 -0.68
C TRP A 104 8.45 18.72 -1.45
N VAL A 105 7.98 19.25 -2.58
CA VAL A 105 8.77 20.05 -3.53
C VAL A 105 7.88 21.14 -4.12
N SER A 106 8.34 22.39 -4.01
CA SER A 106 7.72 23.56 -4.63
C SER A 106 8.04 23.65 -6.13
N ALA A 107 7.32 24.51 -6.86
CA ALA A 107 7.61 24.75 -8.27
C ALA A 107 8.99 25.39 -8.54
N SER A 108 9.55 26.11 -7.56
CA SER A 108 10.85 26.80 -7.67
C SER A 108 12.03 25.96 -7.18
N GLU A 109 11.78 24.71 -6.77
CA GLU A 109 12.74 23.83 -6.09
C GLU A 109 13.34 22.76 -7.03
N GLY A 110 13.83 23.17 -8.21
CA GLY A 110 14.41 22.23 -9.20
C GLY A 110 15.61 21.44 -8.69
N SER A 111 16.51 22.07 -7.94
CA SER A 111 17.66 21.38 -7.32
C SER A 111 17.22 20.35 -6.28
N ARG A 112 16.26 20.70 -5.42
CA ARG A 112 15.70 19.77 -4.42
C ARG A 112 15.01 18.59 -5.10
N PHE A 113 14.27 18.81 -6.19
CA PHE A 113 13.66 17.72 -6.97
C PHE A 113 14.72 16.71 -7.43
N ALA A 114 15.81 17.21 -8.04
CA ALA A 114 16.93 16.39 -8.50
C ALA A 114 17.60 15.60 -7.36
N GLU A 115 17.79 16.24 -6.20
CA GLU A 115 18.34 15.62 -4.99
C GLU A 115 17.43 14.49 -4.47
N LEU A 116 16.12 14.73 -4.37
CA LEU A 116 15.16 13.74 -3.87
C LEU A 116 15.07 12.52 -4.79
N ILE A 117 15.02 12.71 -6.11
CA ILE A 117 15.01 11.61 -7.08
C ILE A 117 16.29 10.80 -6.96
N THR A 118 17.45 11.47 -6.95
CA THR A 118 18.75 10.79 -6.88
C THR A 118 18.95 10.07 -5.56
N GLY A 119 18.58 10.71 -4.44
CA GLY A 119 18.64 10.14 -3.11
C GLY A 119 17.75 8.90 -2.97
N PHE A 120 16.52 8.96 -3.47
CA PHE A 120 15.61 7.82 -3.43
C PHE A 120 16.08 6.68 -4.33
N VAL A 121 16.54 6.97 -5.55
CA VAL A 121 17.13 5.94 -6.43
C VAL A 121 18.33 5.27 -5.77
N LYS A 122 19.20 6.02 -5.09
CA LYS A 122 20.34 5.46 -4.33
C LYS A 122 19.87 4.55 -3.21
N GLN A 123 18.86 4.97 -2.44
CA GLN A 123 18.26 4.17 -1.38
C GLN A 123 17.70 2.85 -1.92
N VAL A 124 16.89 2.89 -2.99
CA VAL A 124 16.34 1.68 -3.61
C VAL A 124 17.43 0.79 -4.19
N LYS A 125 18.49 1.37 -4.77
CA LYS A 125 19.66 0.62 -5.25
C LYS A 125 20.36 -0.16 -4.14
N GLN A 126 20.44 0.41 -2.92
CA GLN A 126 20.99 -0.27 -1.74
C GLN A 126 20.10 -1.42 -1.25
N LEU A 127 18.77 -1.30 -1.40
CA LEU A 127 17.82 -2.36 -1.09
C LEU A 127 17.78 -3.48 -2.15
N GLY A 128 18.41 -3.28 -3.30
CA GLY A 128 18.38 -4.25 -4.38
C GLY A 128 17.00 -4.45 -5.02
N PRO A 129 16.88 -5.44 -5.93
CA PRO A 129 15.62 -5.74 -6.61
C PRO A 129 14.50 -6.07 -5.65
N LEU A 130 13.26 -5.72 -6.00
CA LEU A 130 12.08 -6.09 -5.22
C LEU A 130 12.01 -7.61 -5.01
N GLY A 131 11.92 -8.05 -3.75
CA GLY A 131 11.86 -9.45 -3.34
C GLY A 131 13.21 -10.05 -2.92
N SER A 132 14.34 -9.40 -3.24
CA SER A 132 15.67 -9.92 -2.90
C SER A 132 16.03 -9.75 -1.42
N VAL A 133 15.81 -8.56 -0.85
CA VAL A 133 16.06 -8.30 0.59
C VAL A 133 14.95 -8.90 1.45
N GLU A 134 13.77 -9.04 0.87
CA GLU A 134 12.61 -9.64 1.53
C GLU A 134 12.71 -11.17 1.60
N GLU A 135 13.69 -11.80 0.93
CA GLU A 135 13.89 -13.25 0.85
C GLU A 135 12.63 -14.02 0.40
N MET A 136 11.85 -13.41 -0.50
CA MET A 136 10.58 -13.97 -0.97
C MET A 136 10.73 -14.63 -2.34
N SER A 137 10.10 -15.80 -2.53
CA SER A 137 9.92 -16.31 -3.89
C SER A 137 9.01 -15.38 -4.70
N ALA A 138 9.13 -15.42 -6.03
CA ALA A 138 8.31 -14.59 -6.92
C ALA A 138 6.81 -14.78 -6.69
N ARG A 139 6.38 -16.01 -6.37
CA ARG A 139 4.97 -16.33 -6.08
C ARG A 139 4.52 -15.75 -4.74
N GLU A 140 5.35 -15.83 -3.71
CA GLU A 140 5.03 -15.27 -2.38
C GLU A 140 4.92 -13.75 -2.44
N LEU A 141 5.86 -13.09 -3.12
CA LEU A 141 5.85 -11.65 -3.32
C LEU A 141 4.58 -11.21 -4.06
N GLU A 142 4.24 -11.90 -5.15
CA GLU A 142 3.04 -11.60 -5.93
C GLU A 142 1.76 -11.80 -5.11
N LEU A 143 1.66 -12.88 -4.34
CA LEU A 143 0.53 -13.14 -3.45
C LEU A 143 0.41 -12.06 -2.38
N ALA A 144 1.51 -11.67 -1.74
CA ALA A 144 1.53 -10.65 -0.70
C ALA A 144 1.09 -9.28 -1.23
N LEU A 145 1.61 -8.87 -2.39
CA LEU A 145 1.22 -7.63 -3.06
C LEU A 145 -0.24 -7.66 -3.51
N LYS A 146 -0.72 -8.76 -4.09
CA LYS A 146 -2.13 -8.92 -4.48
C LYS A 146 -3.06 -8.86 -3.27
N ALA A 147 -2.69 -9.50 -2.16
CA ALA A 147 -3.45 -9.47 -0.92
C ALA A 147 -3.51 -8.05 -0.34
N ALA A 148 -2.37 -7.36 -0.28
CA ALA A 148 -2.32 -5.97 0.14
C ALA A 148 -3.16 -5.06 -0.77
N ARG A 149 -3.10 -5.25 -2.10
CA ARG A 149 -3.92 -4.46 -3.04
C ARG A 149 -5.41 -4.68 -2.80
N ALA A 150 -5.83 -5.93 -2.74
CA ALA A 150 -7.24 -6.28 -2.49
C ALA A 150 -7.74 -5.72 -1.14
N ALA A 151 -6.88 -5.69 -0.11
CA ALA A 151 -7.24 -5.07 1.17
C ALA A 151 -7.56 -3.57 1.05
N THR A 152 -6.94 -2.85 0.12
CA THR A 152 -7.22 -1.42 -0.12
C THR A 152 -8.57 -1.15 -0.78
N GLU A 153 -9.17 -2.16 -1.41
CA GLU A 153 -10.49 -2.05 -2.03
C GLU A 153 -11.62 -2.27 -1.02
N THR A 154 -11.32 -2.88 0.13
CA THR A 154 -12.33 -3.14 1.15
C THR A 154 -12.83 -1.85 1.76
N GLU A 155 -14.12 -1.85 2.10
CA GLU A 155 -14.77 -0.68 2.68
C GLU A 155 -14.05 -0.24 3.97
N ARG A 156 -13.76 -1.18 4.87
CA ARG A 156 -13.10 -0.90 6.15
C ARG A 156 -11.81 -0.12 5.99
N LEU A 157 -10.93 -0.55 5.08
CA LEU A 157 -9.65 0.12 4.90
C LEU A 157 -9.80 1.50 4.21
N ARG A 158 -10.75 1.63 3.28
CA ARG A 158 -11.07 2.93 2.65
C ARG A 158 -11.60 3.96 3.64
N TRP A 159 -12.47 3.54 4.56
CA TRP A 159 -12.99 4.40 5.63
C TRP A 159 -11.87 4.88 6.53
N VAL A 160 -11.08 3.93 7.01
CA VAL A 160 -10.01 4.15 7.97
C VAL A 160 -8.93 5.08 7.41
N THR A 161 -8.50 4.87 6.17
CA THR A 161 -7.50 5.72 5.48
C THR A 161 -8.00 7.15 5.19
N SER A 162 -9.31 7.35 5.08
CA SER A 162 -9.90 8.63 4.68
C SER A 162 -10.41 9.46 5.85
N LYS A 163 -10.78 8.82 6.96
CA LYS A 163 -11.41 9.46 8.14
C LYS A 163 -10.46 9.74 9.29
N GLN A 164 -9.19 9.38 9.17
CA GLN A 164 -8.19 9.58 10.23
C GLN A 164 -8.14 11.03 10.75
N ALA A 165 -8.06 12.02 9.86
CA ALA A 165 -8.01 13.43 10.26
C ALA A 165 -9.29 13.87 11.01
N GLU A 166 -10.45 13.33 10.63
CA GLU A 166 -11.72 13.66 11.27
C GLU A 166 -11.77 13.16 12.72
N PHE A 167 -11.26 11.95 12.98
CA PHE A 167 -11.22 11.36 14.32
C PHE A 167 -10.19 12.01 15.27
N THR A 168 -9.10 12.56 14.72
CA THR A 168 -8.10 13.28 15.51
C THR A 168 -8.52 14.73 15.80
N ASP A 169 -9.15 15.42 14.84
CA ASP A 169 -9.41 16.86 14.99
C ASP A 169 -10.80 17.15 15.57
N LYS A 170 -11.84 16.49 15.05
CA LYS A 170 -13.25 16.76 15.39
C LYS A 170 -13.83 15.75 16.38
N GLY A 171 -13.23 14.56 16.45
CA GLY A 171 -13.75 13.42 17.19
C GLY A 171 -14.88 12.70 16.46
N ASN A 172 -15.36 11.60 17.06
CA ASN A 172 -16.48 10.84 16.52
C ASN A 172 -17.84 11.52 16.79
N ILE A 173 -18.96 10.88 16.41
CA ILE A 173 -20.32 11.40 16.63
C ILE A 173 -20.66 11.64 18.12
N TYR A 174 -19.87 11.09 19.05
CA TYR A 174 -20.01 11.26 20.50
C TYR A 174 -19.05 12.31 21.07
N GLY A 175 -18.27 12.98 20.24
CA GLY A 175 -17.27 13.96 20.66
C GLY A 175 -15.99 13.35 21.23
N GLU A 176 -15.80 12.03 21.12
CA GLU A 176 -14.57 11.37 21.55
C GLU A 176 -13.46 11.65 20.55
N VAL A 177 -12.40 12.30 21.02
CA VAL A 177 -11.19 12.57 20.24
C VAL A 177 -10.18 11.48 20.53
N PHE A 178 -9.69 10.84 19.46
CA PHE A 178 -8.72 9.77 19.58
C PHE A 178 -7.31 10.33 19.50
N THR A 179 -6.41 9.81 20.34
CA THR A 179 -4.98 10.10 20.22
C THR A 179 -4.39 9.46 18.97
N GLU A 180 -3.29 9.99 18.44
CA GLU A 180 -2.60 9.40 17.28
C GLU A 180 -2.18 7.94 17.56
N HIS A 181 -1.83 7.62 18.81
CA HIS A 181 -1.46 6.26 19.22
C HIS A 181 -2.66 5.29 19.18
N GLU A 182 -3.82 5.70 19.70
CA GLU A 182 -5.03 4.87 19.66
C GLU A 182 -5.50 4.61 18.24
N ILE A 183 -5.47 5.64 17.40
CA ILE A 183 -5.75 5.49 15.97
C ILE A 183 -4.77 4.51 15.37
N ASN A 184 -3.45 4.72 15.52
CA ASN A 184 -2.44 3.85 14.91
C ASN A 184 -2.60 2.38 15.33
N ARG A 185 -2.90 2.10 16.61
CA ARG A 185 -3.16 0.73 17.08
C ARG A 185 -4.40 0.12 16.41
N MET A 186 -5.48 0.89 16.30
CA MET A 186 -6.68 0.46 15.58
C MET A 186 -6.38 0.22 14.09
N LEU A 187 -5.62 1.13 13.45
CA LEU A 187 -5.18 1.02 12.05
C LEU A 187 -4.44 -0.30 11.82
N GLU A 188 -3.46 -0.62 12.68
CA GLU A 188 -2.65 -1.83 12.57
C GLU A 188 -3.51 -3.10 12.65
N GLY A 189 -4.47 -3.14 13.58
CA GLY A 189 -5.41 -4.25 13.69
C GLY A 189 -6.27 -4.43 12.43
N VAL A 190 -6.83 -3.33 11.90
CA VAL A 190 -7.65 -3.37 10.68
C VAL A 190 -6.81 -3.79 9.47
N VAL A 191 -5.63 -3.21 9.29
CA VAL A 191 -4.72 -3.56 8.19
C VAL A 191 -4.38 -5.04 8.22
N ALA A 192 -3.98 -5.57 9.38
CA ALA A 192 -3.63 -6.97 9.53
C ALA A 192 -4.81 -7.90 9.21
N ASP A 193 -6.00 -7.61 9.75
CA ASP A 193 -7.20 -8.41 9.50
C ASP A 193 -7.57 -8.40 8.01
N GLU A 194 -7.61 -7.24 7.37
CA GLU A 194 -8.01 -7.10 5.97
C GLU A 194 -7.02 -7.77 5.02
N VAL A 195 -5.71 -7.61 5.22
CA VAL A 195 -4.69 -8.28 4.39
C VAL A 195 -4.76 -9.80 4.55
N ASN A 196 -4.94 -10.31 5.78
CA ASN A 196 -5.08 -11.75 6.01
C ASN A 196 -6.32 -12.34 5.32
N VAL A 197 -7.44 -11.63 5.42
CA VAL A 197 -8.70 -12.04 4.79
C VAL A 197 -8.55 -12.05 3.26
N SER A 198 -7.92 -11.02 2.69
CA SER A 198 -7.61 -10.96 1.26
C SER A 198 -6.66 -12.09 0.84
N LYS A 199 -5.60 -12.38 1.61
CA LYS A 199 -4.66 -13.47 1.35
C LYS A 199 -5.35 -14.85 1.34
N ILE A 200 -6.19 -15.13 2.34
CA ILE A 200 -6.98 -16.37 2.40
C ILE A 200 -7.94 -16.47 1.22
N THR A 201 -8.63 -15.38 0.89
CA THR A 201 -9.58 -15.36 -0.23
C THR A 201 -8.89 -15.64 -1.56
N LEU A 202 -7.73 -15.03 -1.83
CA LEU A 202 -6.93 -15.27 -3.03
C LEU A 202 -6.47 -16.73 -3.12
N LEU A 203 -5.98 -17.32 -2.02
CA LEU A 203 -5.58 -18.73 -1.99
C LEU A 203 -6.76 -19.67 -2.27
N LEU A 204 -7.95 -19.34 -1.77
CA LEU A 204 -9.18 -20.10 -2.00
C LEU A 204 -9.76 -19.94 -3.41
N GLN A 205 -9.34 -18.91 -4.16
CA GLN A 205 -9.66 -18.75 -5.58
C GLN A 205 -8.78 -19.64 -6.46
N GLU A 206 -7.55 -19.97 -6.03
CA GLU A 206 -6.67 -20.91 -6.76
C GLU A 206 -7.21 -22.35 -6.69
N GLY A 207 -7.92 -22.71 -5.62
CA GLY A 207 -8.54 -24.02 -5.47
C GLY A 207 -8.99 -24.32 -4.04
N PRO A 208 -9.66 -25.46 -3.82
CA PRO A 208 -10.18 -25.83 -2.52
C PRO A 208 -9.06 -26.20 -1.55
N LEU A 209 -9.02 -25.56 -0.37
CA LEU A 209 -7.99 -25.77 0.65
C LEU A 209 -8.59 -26.00 2.04
N SER A 210 -7.91 -26.79 2.86
CA SER A 210 -8.22 -26.99 4.27
C SER A 210 -7.66 -25.86 5.15
N VAL A 211 -8.18 -25.74 6.38
CA VAL A 211 -7.66 -24.81 7.39
C VAL A 211 -6.17 -25.04 7.66
N LYS A 212 -5.73 -26.31 7.67
CA LYS A 212 -4.33 -26.69 7.92
C LYS A 212 -3.41 -26.22 6.78
N GLU A 213 -3.83 -26.43 5.54
CA GLU A 213 -3.07 -25.99 4.36
C GLU A 213 -3.02 -24.47 4.25
N LEU A 214 -4.13 -23.78 4.54
CA LEU A 214 -4.19 -22.32 4.59
C LEU A 214 -3.28 -21.75 5.69
N ALA A 215 -3.28 -22.35 6.89
CA ALA A 215 -2.39 -21.94 7.98
C ALA A 215 -0.92 -22.05 7.57
N ALA A 216 -0.53 -23.18 6.96
CA ALA A 216 0.83 -23.40 6.48
C ALA A 216 1.25 -22.37 5.41
N ARG A 217 0.37 -22.05 4.44
CA ARG A 217 0.68 -21.08 3.36
C ARG A 217 0.63 -19.62 3.79
N THR A 218 -0.19 -19.30 4.80
CA THR A 218 -0.35 -17.91 5.26
C THR A 218 0.62 -17.54 6.36
N GLY A 219 1.17 -18.52 7.10
CA GLY A 219 1.94 -18.31 8.32
C GLY A 219 1.07 -18.04 9.56
N LEU A 220 -0.26 -18.16 9.42
CA LEU A 220 -1.22 -17.87 10.49
C LEU A 220 -1.52 -19.10 11.33
N SER A 221 -1.95 -18.88 12.59
CA SER A 221 -2.46 -19.97 13.41
C SER A 221 -3.74 -20.58 12.82
N PRO A 222 -3.97 -21.91 12.92
CA PRO A 222 -5.21 -22.54 12.47
C PRO A 222 -6.47 -21.92 13.08
N ARG A 223 -6.38 -21.43 14.32
CA ARG A 223 -7.48 -20.72 15.01
C ARG A 223 -7.82 -19.41 14.31
N SER A 224 -6.81 -18.62 13.93
CA SER A 224 -7.01 -17.36 13.20
C SER A 224 -7.61 -17.61 11.82
N VAL A 225 -7.10 -18.62 11.10
CA VAL A 225 -7.63 -19.01 9.78
C VAL A 225 -9.10 -19.44 9.89
N LEU A 226 -9.43 -20.30 10.86
CA LEU A 226 -10.81 -20.72 11.10
C LEU A 226 -11.73 -19.53 11.40
N ARG A 227 -11.26 -18.57 12.21
CA ARG A 227 -12.00 -17.33 12.52
C ARG A 227 -12.30 -16.52 11.24
N TYR A 228 -11.32 -16.35 10.36
CA TYR A 228 -11.51 -15.64 9.10
C TYR A 228 -12.43 -16.38 8.14
N ILE A 229 -12.29 -17.71 8.01
CA ILE A 229 -13.20 -18.54 7.20
C ILE A 229 -14.63 -18.41 7.72
N ALA A 230 -14.85 -18.51 9.04
CA ALA A 230 -16.18 -18.35 9.62
C ALA A 230 -16.77 -16.95 9.35
N MET A 231 -15.94 -15.91 9.32
CA MET A 231 -16.37 -14.57 8.91
C MET A 231 -16.72 -14.52 7.41
N LEU A 232 -15.88 -15.06 6.54
CA LEU A 232 -16.09 -15.09 5.09
C LEU A 232 -17.34 -15.90 4.69
N ARG A 233 -17.60 -17.01 5.38
CA ARG A 233 -18.83 -17.81 5.23
C ARG A 233 -20.08 -17.03 5.62
N ARG A 234 -20.03 -16.27 6.73
CA ARG A 234 -21.15 -15.39 7.13
C ARG A 234 -21.45 -14.31 6.09
N LYS A 235 -20.42 -13.84 5.38
CA LYS A 235 -20.54 -12.91 4.24
C LYS A 235 -20.86 -13.60 2.91
N GLN A 236 -21.05 -14.93 2.89
CA GLN A 236 -21.30 -15.74 1.69
C GLN A 236 -20.20 -15.65 0.61
N GLN A 237 -18.95 -15.37 1.02
CA GLN A 237 -17.81 -15.23 0.12
C GLN A 237 -17.01 -16.54 -0.04
N VAL A 238 -17.20 -17.48 0.88
CA VAL A 238 -16.52 -18.78 0.91
C VAL A 238 -17.56 -19.84 1.26
N ASP A 239 -17.48 -20.99 0.60
CA ASP A 239 -18.35 -22.14 0.83
C ASP A 239 -17.53 -23.39 1.18
N LEU A 240 -18.20 -24.36 1.82
CA LEU A 240 -17.64 -25.69 2.03
C LEU A 240 -17.75 -26.45 0.71
N HIS A 241 -16.60 -26.84 0.15
CA HIS A 241 -16.54 -27.58 -1.11
C HIS A 241 -16.77 -29.09 -0.87
N SER A 242 -15.96 -29.69 0.00
CA SER A 242 -16.04 -31.11 0.34
C SER A 242 -15.34 -31.38 1.68
N VAL A 243 -15.46 -32.60 2.21
CA VAL A 243 -14.73 -33.06 3.40
C VAL A 243 -13.76 -34.15 2.98
N ARG A 244 -12.45 -33.93 3.17
CA ARG A 244 -11.42 -34.94 2.96
C ARG A 244 -11.09 -35.58 4.31
N GLU A 245 -11.51 -36.83 4.49
CA GLU A 245 -11.44 -37.57 5.76
C GLU A 245 -12.15 -36.83 6.89
N THR A 246 -11.41 -36.09 7.72
CA THR A 246 -11.92 -35.28 8.84
C THR A 246 -11.73 -33.78 8.62
N SER A 247 -11.14 -33.39 7.49
CA SER A 247 -10.76 -31.99 7.21
C SER A 247 -11.69 -31.36 6.17
N PRO A 248 -12.45 -30.32 6.55
CA PRO A 248 -13.26 -29.58 5.59
C PRO A 248 -12.37 -28.79 4.63
N LEU A 249 -12.69 -28.88 3.34
CA LEU A 249 -12.10 -28.09 2.26
C LEU A 249 -13.04 -26.95 1.92
N TYR A 250 -12.50 -25.74 1.88
CA TYR A 250 -13.23 -24.52 1.56
C TYR A 250 -12.83 -24.04 0.18
N VAL A 251 -13.73 -23.34 -0.51
CA VAL A 251 -13.46 -22.71 -1.80
C VAL A 251 -14.05 -21.30 -1.81
N ALA A 252 -13.39 -20.36 -2.48
CA ALA A 252 -13.95 -19.04 -2.69
C ALA A 252 -15.16 -19.15 -3.62
N ARG A 253 -16.26 -18.48 -3.27
CA ARG A 253 -17.40 -18.41 -4.18
C ARG A 253 -16.97 -17.55 -5.38
N ALA A 254 -17.10 -18.09 -6.59
CA ALA A 254 -16.88 -17.29 -7.79
C ALA A 254 -17.81 -16.08 -7.72
N GLY A 255 -17.25 -14.87 -7.77
CA GLY A 255 -18.02 -13.64 -7.63
C GLY A 255 -19.20 -13.66 -8.59
N GLY A 256 -20.42 -13.66 -8.04
CA GLY A 256 -21.58 -13.22 -8.80
C GLY A 256 -21.33 -11.79 -9.24
N GLN A 257 -21.67 -11.53 -10.51
CA GLN A 257 -21.68 -10.22 -11.14
C GLN A 257 -22.26 -9.12 -10.23
#